data_AF-A0A411YB56-F1
#
_entry.id   AF-A0A411YB56-F1
#
_cell.length_a   1.000
_cell.length_b   1.000
_cell.length_c   1.000
_cell.angle_alpha   90.00
_cell.angle_beta   90.00
_cell.angle_gamma   90.00
#
_symmetry.space_group_name_H-M   'P 1'
#
loop_
_entity.id
_entity.type
_entity.pdbx_description
1 polymer ?
#
loop_
_entity_poly.entity_id
_entity_poly.type
_entity_poly.pdbx_seq_one_letter_code
_entity_poly.pdbx_strand_id
1 'polypeptide(L)'
;MRSWRPDPTGGPDRRSTDRASREVPAVPGTIVEDRASGFSGEIVRLERGSVVLRDWRDRERAFPLRGGRFLVEDQPATLVRRPDPAERPADQRHETASGALVGRSQQARVASPHRIYVEGLHDAELLEKVWGEELREAAVVVEPIGGADEAPEAVRRFGPAHDRRLGVLLDHLVAGSKETRIAERITGAHVLVTGHPYVDVWQGVRPRAVGLRAWPEVPKGQDWKTGICRALGEEEPAALWRRLLRAVDSIADLEPSLVGAVERLLDFLIEPLEH
;
A
#
# COMPACT_ATOMS: atom_id res chain seq x y z
N MET A 1 25.84 62.39 54.31
CA MET A 1 26.09 61.90 52.93
C MET A 1 24.98 60.92 52.58
N ARG A 2 24.27 61.15 51.46
CA ARG A 2 23.14 60.32 51.00
C ARG A 2 23.64 59.19 50.09
N SER A 3 23.06 58.00 50.21
CA SER A 3 22.76 57.08 49.08
C SER A 3 21.98 55.88 49.64
N TRP A 4 20.65 55.89 49.53
CA TRP A 4 19.82 55.25 48.48
C TRP A 4 19.95 53.72 48.40
N ARG A 5 18.87 53.05 48.83
CA ARG A 5 18.46 51.69 48.42
C ARG A 5 17.24 51.82 47.49
N PRO A 6 17.04 50.87 46.55
CA PRO A 6 16.13 49.75 46.83
C PRO A 6 16.61 48.38 46.29
N ASP A 7 16.20 47.32 46.98
CA ASP A 7 16.16 45.89 46.55
C ASP A 7 15.03 45.68 45.50
N PRO A 8 14.79 44.49 44.89
CA PRO A 8 15.62 43.31 44.59
C PRO A 8 15.47 42.85 43.10
N THR A 9 16.50 42.34 42.43
CA THR A 9 16.33 41.73 41.09
C THR A 9 17.22 40.52 40.83
N GLY A 10 16.55 39.39 40.55
CA GLY A 10 16.90 38.44 39.48
C GLY A 10 18.25 37.74 39.58
N GLY A 11 18.23 36.48 40.04
CA GLY A 11 19.35 35.57 39.79
C GLY A 11 19.63 35.44 38.28
N PRO A 12 20.89 35.36 37.84
CA PRO A 12 21.18 35.21 36.42
C PRO A 12 20.77 33.81 35.95
N ASP A 13 19.76 33.82 35.08
CA ASP A 13 19.28 32.74 34.22
C ASP A 13 20.44 32.08 33.48
N ARG A 14 20.57 30.75 33.61
CA ARG A 14 21.50 29.91 32.85
C ARG A 14 20.98 29.67 31.43
N ARG A 15 20.77 30.74 30.67
CA ARG A 15 20.44 30.68 29.24
C ARG A 15 21.14 31.81 28.48
N SER A 16 21.59 31.45 27.28
CA SER A 16 22.40 32.23 26.32
C SER A 16 23.91 32.01 26.51
N THR A 17 24.66 31.38 25.61
CA THR A 17 24.60 31.48 24.14
C THR A 17 25.01 30.14 23.49
N ASP A 18 24.06 29.31 23.08
CA ASP A 18 24.30 28.40 21.96
C ASP A 18 24.20 29.28 20.69
N ARG A 19 25.31 29.90 20.30
CA ARG A 19 25.40 30.48 18.96
C ARG A 19 25.23 29.29 18.03
N ALA A 20 24.11 29.23 17.32
CA ALA A 20 23.76 28.20 16.36
C ALA A 20 24.99 27.86 15.49
N SER A 21 25.73 26.82 15.88
CA SER A 21 26.90 26.37 15.13
C SER A 21 26.38 25.81 13.82
N ARG A 22 26.97 26.22 12.70
CA ARG A 22 26.60 25.72 11.38
C ARG A 22 26.75 24.21 11.35
N GLU A 23 25.70 23.49 10.99
CA GLU A 23 25.82 22.05 10.71
C GLU A 23 26.57 21.88 9.38
N VAL A 24 27.68 21.13 9.42
CA VAL A 24 28.53 20.86 8.27
C VAL A 24 28.60 19.34 8.07
N PRO A 25 28.26 18.81 6.89
CA PRO A 25 28.42 17.39 6.61
C PRO A 25 29.88 16.96 6.76
N ALA A 26 30.12 15.89 7.52
CA ALA A 26 31.44 15.31 7.67
C ALA A 26 31.84 14.53 6.41
N VAL A 27 32.35 15.25 5.40
CA VAL A 27 32.80 14.67 4.13
C VAL A 27 34.31 14.41 4.19
N PRO A 28 34.80 13.20 3.86
CA PRO A 28 36.23 12.96 3.73
C PRO A 28 36.88 13.97 2.78
N GLY A 29 38.05 14.50 3.13
CA GLY A 29 38.66 15.63 2.40
C GLY A 29 38.41 17.01 3.00
N THR A 30 37.42 17.15 3.89
CA THR A 30 37.16 18.44 4.55
C THR A 30 38.20 18.70 5.62
N ILE A 31 38.84 19.88 5.57
CA ILE A 31 39.76 20.31 6.63
C ILE A 31 38.96 20.94 7.76
N VAL A 32 39.19 20.46 8.97
CA VAL A 32 38.50 20.93 10.18
C VAL A 32 39.49 21.04 11.33
N GLU A 33 39.18 21.90 12.30
CA GLU A 33 39.96 22.04 13.53
C GLU A 33 39.13 21.72 14.77
N ASP A 34 39.66 20.91 15.68
CA ASP A 34 39.04 20.68 16.99
C ASP A 34 39.36 21.84 17.95
N ARG A 35 38.33 22.59 18.38
CA ARG A 35 38.48 23.78 19.24
C ARG A 35 39.08 23.48 20.61
N ALA A 36 38.90 22.25 21.11
CA ALA A 36 39.36 21.87 22.45
C ALA A 36 40.86 21.56 22.48
N SER A 37 41.40 20.96 21.42
CA SER A 37 42.79 20.55 21.35
C SER A 37 43.65 21.34 20.36
N GLY A 38 43.05 22.18 19.52
CA GLY A 38 43.75 22.92 18.46
C GLY A 38 44.28 22.00 17.35
N PHE A 39 43.74 20.79 17.21
CA PHE A 39 44.18 19.84 16.20
C PHE A 39 43.45 20.09 14.89
N SER A 40 44.19 20.51 13.87
CA SER A 40 43.68 20.77 12.52
C SER A 40 44.08 19.63 11.58
N GLY A 41 43.11 19.08 10.85
CA GLY A 41 43.34 17.94 9.96
C GLY A 41 42.19 17.69 9.00
N GLU A 42 42.46 16.86 8.00
CA GLU A 42 41.48 16.41 7.00
C GLU A 42 40.62 15.29 7.60
N ILE A 43 39.31 15.34 7.40
CA ILE A 43 38.42 14.22 7.70
C ILE A 43 38.81 13.05 6.81
N VAL A 44 39.19 11.91 7.41
CA VAL A 44 39.48 10.68 6.66
C VAL A 44 38.33 9.68 6.72
N ARG A 45 37.66 9.57 7.85
CA ARG A 45 36.49 8.69 8.04
C ARG A 45 35.65 9.11 9.23
N LEU A 46 34.44 8.57 9.28
CA LEU A 46 33.59 8.58 10.48
C LEU A 46 33.59 7.19 11.11
N GLU A 47 33.64 7.18 12.43
CA GLU A 47 33.42 6.01 13.27
C GLU A 47 32.14 6.23 14.10
N ARG A 48 31.69 5.21 14.84
CA ARG A 48 30.45 5.32 15.63
C ARG A 48 30.58 6.38 16.72
N GLY A 49 30.09 7.58 16.45
CA GLY A 49 30.09 8.72 17.38
C GLY A 49 31.35 9.60 17.33
N SER A 50 32.28 9.34 16.41
CA SER A 50 33.52 10.11 16.26
C SER A 50 33.88 10.37 14.80
N VAL A 51 34.64 11.42 14.55
CA VAL A 51 35.30 11.70 13.27
C VAL A 51 36.79 11.47 13.45
N VAL A 52 37.44 10.87 12.46
CA VAL A 52 38.89 10.71 12.44
C VAL A 52 39.48 11.77 11.53
N LEU A 53 40.43 12.53 12.08
CA LEU A 53 41.16 13.59 11.40
C LEU A 53 42.62 13.18 11.20
N ARG A 54 43.17 13.49 10.03
CA ARG A 54 44.58 13.28 9.70
C ARG A 54 45.28 14.64 9.55
N ASP A 55 46.37 14.84 10.30
CA ASP A 55 47.19 16.07 10.17
C ASP A 55 48.18 16.00 8.99
N TRP A 56 48.90 17.09 8.76
CA TRP A 56 49.92 17.20 7.72
C TRP A 56 51.16 16.30 7.93
N ARG A 57 51.28 15.64 9.09
CA ARG A 57 52.33 14.66 9.40
C ARG A 57 51.78 13.22 9.37
N ASP A 58 50.64 13.01 8.71
CA ASP A 58 49.94 11.73 8.60
C ASP A 58 49.52 11.11 9.95
N ARG A 59 49.38 11.92 11.01
CA ARG A 59 48.87 11.43 12.30
C ARG A 59 47.36 11.46 12.32
N GLU A 60 46.76 10.31 12.60
CA GLU A 60 45.31 10.18 12.76
C GLU A 60 44.87 10.29 14.22
N ARG A 61 43.81 11.06 14.48
CA ARG A 61 43.18 11.16 15.79
C ARG A 61 41.66 11.18 15.68
N ALA A 62 41.01 10.45 16.58
CA ALA A 62 39.54 10.40 16.65
C ALA A 62 39.00 11.47 17.62
N PHE A 63 37.97 12.18 17.19
CA PHE A 63 37.29 13.23 17.95
C PHE A 63 35.78 12.96 18.03
N PRO A 64 35.16 12.96 19.23
CA PRO A 64 33.72 12.83 19.36
C PRO A 64 32.94 13.92 18.61
N LEU A 65 31.88 13.52 17.91
CA LEU A 65 30.93 14.42 17.25
C LEU A 65 30.06 15.11 18.31
N ARG A 66 30.48 16.30 18.77
CA ARG A 66 29.72 17.14 19.72
C ARG A 66 29.37 18.47 19.07
N GLY A 67 28.22 19.02 19.45
CA GLY A 67 27.76 20.33 18.98
C GLY A 67 28.79 21.43 19.18
N GLY A 68 29.06 22.22 18.13
CA GLY A 68 29.91 23.40 18.14
C GLY A 68 31.40 23.15 18.38
N ARG A 69 31.86 21.90 18.31
CA ARG A 69 33.22 21.47 18.68
C ARG A 69 34.28 21.80 17.63
N PHE A 70 33.91 21.88 16.37
CA PHE A 70 34.87 22.04 15.27
C PHE A 70 34.88 23.47 14.74
N LEU A 71 35.97 23.87 14.09
CA LEU A 71 36.04 25.02 13.21
C LEU A 71 36.14 24.53 11.76
N VAL A 72 35.32 25.11 10.90
CA VAL A 72 35.38 24.98 9.44
C VAL A 72 35.50 26.39 8.90
N GLU A 73 36.57 26.70 8.17
CA GLU A 73 36.83 28.07 7.69
C GLU A 73 36.81 29.10 8.85
N ASP A 74 37.45 28.75 9.97
CA ASP A 74 37.52 29.54 11.21
C ASP A 74 36.16 29.83 11.89
N GLN A 75 35.07 29.18 11.45
CA GLN A 75 33.74 29.32 12.03
C GLN A 75 33.31 28.09 12.83
N PRO A 76 32.69 28.26 14.02
CA PRO A 76 32.14 27.15 14.80
C PRO A 76 31.14 26.31 14.00
N ALA A 77 31.44 25.01 13.89
CA ALA A 77 30.67 24.04 13.16
C ALA A 77 30.36 22.79 14.00
N THR A 78 29.19 22.21 13.74
CA THR A 78 28.82 20.87 14.19
C THR A 78 28.94 19.93 13.01
N LEU A 79 29.86 18.96 13.11
CA LEU A 79 29.98 17.93 12.08
C LEU A 79 28.82 16.95 12.19
N VAL A 80 28.02 16.85 11.14
CA VAL A 80 26.87 15.91 11.05
C VAL A 80 27.19 14.81 10.06
N ARG A 81 26.67 13.60 10.33
CA ARG A 81 26.76 12.49 9.37
C ARG A 81 25.93 12.87 8.14
N ARG A 82 26.53 12.84 6.95
CA ARG A 82 25.79 12.96 5.69
C ARG A 82 24.77 11.81 5.63
N PRO A 83 23.48 12.03 5.37
CA PRO A 83 22.57 10.95 5.01
C PRO A 83 23.08 10.33 3.71
N ASP A 84 23.27 9.02 3.68
CA ASP A 84 23.66 8.33 2.45
C ASP A 84 22.54 8.52 1.40
N PRO A 85 22.82 8.88 0.13
CA PRO A 85 21.77 8.91 -0.89
C PRO A 85 21.06 7.55 -1.05
N ALA A 86 21.72 6.46 -0.67
CA ALA A 86 21.16 5.11 -0.60
C ALA A 86 20.27 4.85 0.63
N GLU A 87 20.26 5.76 1.62
CA GLU A 87 19.41 5.71 2.82
C GLU A 87 18.17 6.61 2.69
N ARG A 88 17.89 7.17 1.51
CA ARG A 88 16.51 7.54 1.19
C ARG A 88 15.79 6.21 0.94
N PRO A 89 14.79 5.81 1.73
CA PRO A 89 13.84 4.85 1.21
C PRO A 89 13.31 5.53 -0.06
N ALA A 90 13.70 5.01 -1.23
CA ALA A 90 12.89 5.24 -2.40
C ALA A 90 11.46 4.94 -1.92
N ASP A 91 10.56 5.88 -2.14
CA ASP A 91 9.15 5.65 -1.99
C ASP A 91 8.80 4.55 -3.00
N GLN A 92 9.03 3.30 -2.61
CA GLN A 92 8.89 2.08 -3.42
C GLN A 92 7.42 1.70 -3.51
N ARG A 93 6.58 2.72 -3.68
CA ARG A 93 5.19 2.56 -4.07
C ARG A 93 5.18 2.42 -5.58
N HIS A 94 4.52 1.38 -6.07
CA HIS A 94 4.20 1.24 -7.48
C HIS A 94 2.68 1.17 -7.64
N GLU A 95 2.20 1.56 -8.80
CA GLU A 95 0.78 1.48 -9.14
C GLU A 95 0.43 0.02 -9.48
N THR A 96 -0.63 -0.50 -8.88
CA THR A 96 -1.18 -1.83 -9.15
C THR A 96 -2.05 -1.84 -10.41
N ALA A 97 -2.51 -3.03 -10.83
CA ALA A 97 -3.48 -3.16 -11.92
C ALA A 97 -4.86 -2.50 -11.61
N SER A 98 -5.19 -2.29 -10.34
CA SER A 98 -6.35 -1.49 -9.93
C SER A 98 -6.08 0.03 -9.95
N GLY A 99 -4.81 0.43 -10.03
CA GLY A 99 -4.37 1.83 -9.92
C GLY A 99 -4.10 2.28 -8.49
N ALA A 100 -4.13 1.38 -7.49
CA ALA A 100 -3.72 1.68 -6.12
C ALA A 100 -2.20 1.83 -6.01
N LEU A 101 -1.72 2.71 -5.13
CA LEU A 101 -0.30 2.84 -4.82
C LEU A 101 0.06 1.91 -3.67
N VAL A 102 0.57 0.73 -3.97
CA VAL A 102 0.96 -0.28 -2.97
C VAL A 102 2.46 -0.18 -2.70
N GLY A 103 2.84 -0.14 -1.43
CA GLY A 103 4.24 -0.23 -1.01
C GLY A 103 4.72 -1.67 -0.99
N ARG A 104 6.00 -1.93 -1.30
CA ARG A 104 6.59 -3.27 -1.13
C ARG A 104 6.52 -3.75 0.34
N SER A 105 5.49 -4.53 0.66
CA SER A 105 5.38 -5.26 1.93
C SER A 105 6.38 -6.41 1.97
N GLN A 106 7.48 -6.26 2.72
CA GLN A 106 8.50 -7.33 2.91
C GLN A 106 8.18 -8.31 4.06
N GLN A 107 7.00 -8.24 4.69
CA GLN A 107 6.65 -9.16 5.78
C GLN A 107 5.40 -9.97 5.45
N ALA A 108 5.51 -11.30 5.62
CA ALA A 108 4.35 -12.19 5.59
C ALA A 108 3.42 -11.81 6.75
N ARG A 109 2.28 -11.19 6.44
CA ARG A 109 1.24 -10.87 7.43
C ARG A 109 0.50 -12.15 7.81
N VAL A 110 0.00 -12.21 9.05
CA VAL A 110 -0.98 -13.22 9.46
C VAL A 110 -2.21 -13.03 8.59
N ALA A 111 -2.76 -14.12 8.03
CA ALA A 111 -3.97 -14.07 7.21
C ALA A 111 -5.08 -13.34 7.98
N SER A 112 -5.67 -12.31 7.38
CA SER A 112 -6.83 -11.65 7.95
C SER A 112 -7.96 -12.68 8.11
N PRO A 113 -8.82 -12.59 9.13
CA PRO A 113 -10.03 -13.41 9.21
C PRO A 113 -11.06 -13.05 8.13
N HIS A 114 -10.93 -11.89 7.47
CA HIS A 114 -11.84 -11.38 6.44
C HIS A 114 -11.77 -12.19 5.14
N ARG A 115 -12.91 -12.33 4.45
CA ARG A 115 -13.03 -13.08 3.18
C ARG A 115 -13.88 -12.36 2.15
N ILE A 116 -13.66 -12.70 0.89
CA ILE A 116 -14.59 -12.43 -0.20
C ILE A 116 -15.07 -13.78 -0.76
N TYR A 117 -16.38 -13.97 -0.85
CA TYR A 117 -17.00 -15.07 -1.57
C TYR A 117 -17.39 -14.63 -2.97
N VAL A 118 -17.07 -15.48 -3.95
CA VAL A 118 -17.41 -15.32 -5.35
C VAL A 118 -18.14 -16.56 -5.86
N GLU A 119 -18.91 -16.44 -6.93
CA GLU A 119 -19.68 -17.58 -7.46
C GLU A 119 -18.78 -18.69 -7.99
N GLY A 120 -17.75 -18.35 -8.77
CA GLY A 120 -16.92 -19.32 -9.46
C GLY A 120 -15.41 -19.06 -9.36
N LEU A 121 -14.65 -20.01 -9.93
CA LEU A 121 -13.19 -19.93 -9.98
C LEU A 121 -12.70 -18.77 -10.88
N HIS A 122 -13.39 -18.50 -11.98
CA HIS A 122 -13.01 -17.43 -12.91
C HIS A 122 -13.07 -16.05 -12.24
N ASP A 123 -14.06 -15.83 -11.36
CA ASP A 123 -14.14 -14.63 -10.53
C ASP A 123 -12.91 -14.49 -9.65
N ALA A 124 -12.57 -15.55 -8.91
CA ALA A 124 -11.41 -15.56 -8.03
C ALA A 124 -10.11 -15.29 -8.80
N GLU A 125 -9.95 -15.90 -9.98
CA GLU A 125 -8.79 -15.69 -10.85
C GLU A 125 -8.71 -14.26 -11.40
N LEU A 126 -9.84 -13.66 -11.74
CA LEU A 126 -9.88 -12.26 -12.18
C LEU A 126 -9.55 -11.29 -11.05
N LEU A 127 -10.13 -11.54 -9.87
CA LEU A 127 -9.90 -10.73 -8.68
C LEU A 127 -8.42 -10.77 -8.28
N GLU A 128 -7.84 -11.98 -8.24
CA GLU A 128 -6.41 -12.17 -7.97
C GLU A 128 -5.52 -11.46 -9.00
N LYS A 129 -5.92 -11.46 -10.27
CA LYS A 129 -5.14 -10.82 -11.32
C LYS A 129 -5.11 -9.29 -11.19
N VAL A 130 -6.25 -8.67 -10.88
CA VAL A 130 -6.39 -7.20 -10.94
C VAL A 130 -6.21 -6.54 -9.58
N TRP A 131 -6.66 -7.18 -8.50
CA TRP A 131 -6.62 -6.68 -7.13
C TRP A 131 -5.76 -7.52 -6.19
N GLY A 132 -4.96 -8.45 -6.72
CA GLY A 132 -4.19 -9.38 -5.89
C GLY A 132 -3.20 -8.69 -4.95
N GLU A 133 -2.71 -7.50 -5.28
CA GLU A 133 -1.77 -6.77 -4.41
C GLU A 133 -2.48 -6.20 -3.19
N GLU A 134 -3.64 -5.59 -3.39
CA GLU A 134 -4.52 -5.05 -2.37
C GLU A 134 -5.07 -6.16 -1.48
N LEU A 135 -5.47 -7.29 -2.08
CA LEU A 135 -5.91 -8.48 -1.35
C LEU A 135 -4.80 -9.02 -0.45
N ARG A 136 -3.54 -9.06 -0.93
CA ARG A 136 -2.37 -9.48 -0.13
C ARG A 136 -2.02 -8.46 0.94
N GLU A 137 -2.12 -7.17 0.67
CA GLU A 137 -1.92 -6.12 1.67
C GLU A 137 -2.96 -6.21 2.79
N ALA A 138 -4.24 -6.36 2.44
CA ALA A 138 -5.33 -6.57 3.37
C ALA A 138 -5.34 -7.97 4.02
N ALA A 139 -4.50 -8.89 3.52
CA ALA A 139 -4.49 -10.31 3.88
C ALA A 139 -5.87 -11.00 3.74
N VAL A 140 -6.68 -10.53 2.78
CA VAL A 140 -8.02 -11.02 2.46
C VAL A 140 -7.92 -12.16 1.45
N VAL A 141 -8.67 -13.23 1.68
CA VAL A 141 -8.72 -14.38 0.76
C VAL A 141 -10.05 -14.38 0.01
N VAL A 142 -9.98 -14.69 -1.29
CA VAL A 142 -11.14 -14.88 -2.17
C VAL A 142 -11.42 -16.38 -2.29
N GLU A 143 -12.66 -16.80 -2.04
CA GLU A 143 -13.07 -18.21 -2.07
C GLU A 143 -14.31 -18.41 -2.96
N PRO A 144 -14.28 -19.36 -3.91
CA PRO A 144 -15.46 -19.69 -4.71
C PRO A 144 -16.45 -20.56 -3.92
N ILE A 145 -17.74 -20.22 -3.96
CA ILE A 145 -18.79 -20.93 -3.20
C ILE A 145 -19.69 -21.84 -4.06
N GLY A 146 -19.49 -21.88 -5.38
CA GLY A 146 -20.21 -22.80 -6.26
C GLY A 146 -21.58 -22.29 -6.72
N GLY A 147 -21.81 -20.97 -6.63
CA GLY A 147 -23.00 -20.29 -7.15
C GLY A 147 -23.80 -19.52 -6.10
N ALA A 148 -24.66 -18.60 -6.55
CA ALA A 148 -25.46 -17.75 -5.68
C ALA A 148 -26.37 -18.52 -4.69
N ASP A 149 -26.89 -19.69 -5.06
CA ASP A 149 -27.81 -20.46 -4.19
C ASP A 149 -27.18 -20.89 -2.86
N GLU A 150 -25.87 -21.11 -2.84
CA GLU A 150 -25.11 -21.54 -1.67
C GLU A 150 -24.78 -20.36 -0.75
N ALA A 151 -24.86 -19.12 -1.26
CA ALA A 151 -24.41 -17.92 -0.55
C ALA A 151 -25.06 -17.76 0.84
N PRO A 152 -26.39 -17.93 1.04
CA PRO A 152 -26.98 -17.76 2.35
C PRO A 152 -26.47 -18.76 3.39
N GLU A 153 -26.24 -20.02 3.00
CA GLU A 153 -25.70 -21.04 3.90
C GLU A 153 -24.20 -20.85 4.15
N ALA A 154 -23.44 -20.50 3.11
CA ALA A 154 -22.02 -20.17 3.23
C ALA A 154 -21.80 -19.00 4.18
N VAL A 155 -22.60 -17.93 4.08
CA VAL A 155 -22.56 -16.78 5.00
C VAL A 155 -22.87 -17.22 6.43
N ARG A 156 -23.92 -18.01 6.66
CA ARG A 156 -24.26 -18.52 8.00
C ARG A 156 -23.11 -19.34 8.60
N ARG A 157 -22.50 -20.22 7.81
CA ARG A 157 -21.38 -21.05 8.23
C ARG A 157 -20.13 -20.23 8.54
N PHE A 158 -19.88 -19.17 7.76
CA PHE A 158 -18.77 -18.26 7.99
C PHE A 158 -18.92 -17.51 9.32
N GLY A 159 -20.14 -17.06 9.63
CA GLY A 159 -20.46 -16.31 10.85
C GLY A 159 -19.81 -14.93 10.88
N PRO A 160 -20.23 -13.97 10.03
CA PRO A 160 -19.62 -12.65 9.96
C PRO A 160 -19.74 -11.89 11.29
N ALA A 161 -18.64 -11.29 11.73
CA ALA A 161 -18.52 -10.55 12.99
C ALA A 161 -17.62 -9.32 12.81
N HIS A 162 -17.57 -8.45 13.81
CA HIS A 162 -16.79 -7.20 13.78
C HIS A 162 -15.31 -7.39 13.43
N ASP A 163 -14.72 -8.48 13.93
CA ASP A 163 -13.34 -8.91 13.71
C ASP A 163 -13.21 -9.87 12.52
N ARG A 164 -14.30 -10.26 11.86
CA ARG A 164 -14.32 -11.22 10.76
C ARG A 164 -15.44 -10.88 9.77
N ARG A 165 -15.20 -9.90 8.90
CA ARG A 165 -16.16 -9.46 7.88
C ARG A 165 -16.15 -10.35 6.64
N LEU A 166 -17.27 -10.34 5.92
CA LEU A 166 -17.46 -11.10 4.70
C LEU A 166 -17.97 -10.21 3.56
N GLY A 167 -17.23 -10.16 2.47
CA GLY A 167 -17.73 -9.68 1.19
C GLY A 167 -18.34 -10.82 0.38
N VAL A 168 -19.42 -10.56 -0.36
CA VAL A 168 -19.98 -11.50 -1.32
C VAL A 168 -20.18 -10.77 -2.65
N LEU A 169 -19.56 -11.28 -3.71
CA LEU A 169 -19.74 -10.79 -5.07
C LEU A 169 -20.62 -11.78 -5.84
N LEU A 170 -21.77 -11.30 -6.33
CA LEU A 170 -22.70 -12.09 -7.12
C LEU A 170 -22.75 -11.63 -8.58
N ASP A 171 -22.94 -12.60 -9.47
CA ASP A 171 -23.25 -12.37 -10.86
C ASP A 171 -24.74 -12.05 -11.00
N HIS A 172 -25.13 -11.50 -12.14
CA HIS A 172 -26.50 -11.20 -12.51
C HIS A 172 -27.34 -10.49 -11.43
N LEU A 173 -26.71 -9.62 -10.65
CA LEU A 173 -27.35 -8.87 -9.58
C LEU A 173 -28.14 -7.69 -10.15
N VAL A 174 -29.29 -8.01 -10.76
CA VAL A 174 -30.21 -7.07 -11.40
C VAL A 174 -31.59 -7.11 -10.73
N ALA A 175 -32.30 -5.97 -10.73
CA ALA A 175 -33.60 -5.86 -10.09
C ALA A 175 -34.58 -6.95 -10.57
N GLY A 176 -35.18 -7.67 -9.61
CA GLY A 176 -36.11 -8.76 -9.88
C GLY A 176 -35.47 -10.09 -10.29
N SER A 177 -34.13 -10.20 -10.35
CA SER A 177 -33.44 -11.46 -10.57
C SER A 177 -33.54 -12.40 -9.37
N LYS A 178 -33.18 -13.67 -9.57
CA LYS A 178 -33.12 -14.66 -8.50
C LYS A 178 -32.00 -14.28 -7.51
N GLU A 179 -30.90 -13.78 -8.03
CA GLU A 179 -29.68 -13.37 -7.33
C GLU A 179 -29.99 -12.19 -6.40
N THR A 180 -30.79 -11.21 -6.85
CA THR A 180 -31.27 -10.13 -5.99
C THR A 180 -32.11 -10.66 -4.82
N ARG A 181 -33.04 -11.60 -5.06
CA ARG A 181 -33.82 -12.24 -3.98
C ARG A 181 -32.97 -13.09 -3.04
N ILE A 182 -31.84 -13.62 -3.51
CA ILE A 182 -30.85 -14.31 -2.67
C ILE A 182 -30.11 -13.28 -1.80
N ALA A 183 -29.60 -12.22 -2.40
CA ALA A 183 -28.87 -11.15 -1.71
C ALA A 183 -29.72 -10.52 -0.60
N GLU A 184 -31.01 -10.26 -0.84
CA GLU A 184 -31.95 -9.71 0.15
C GLU A 184 -32.11 -10.59 1.41
N ARG A 185 -31.82 -11.89 1.32
CA ARG A 185 -31.86 -12.82 2.47
C ARG A 185 -30.59 -12.76 3.32
N ILE A 186 -29.51 -12.17 2.80
CA ILE A 186 -28.24 -12.01 3.49
C ILE A 186 -28.22 -10.62 4.11
N THR A 187 -28.31 -10.56 5.45
CA THR A 187 -28.35 -9.30 6.19
C THR A 187 -27.38 -9.35 7.37
N GLY A 188 -26.86 -8.19 7.77
CA GLY A 188 -25.98 -8.03 8.93
C GLY A 188 -24.94 -6.94 8.73
N ALA A 189 -24.48 -6.33 9.83
CA ALA A 189 -23.51 -5.22 9.79
C ALA A 189 -22.10 -5.63 9.34
N HIS A 190 -21.80 -6.94 9.33
CA HIS A 190 -20.47 -7.49 9.04
C HIS A 190 -20.43 -8.31 7.75
N VAL A 191 -21.49 -8.23 6.93
CA VAL A 191 -21.54 -8.80 5.59
C VAL A 191 -21.97 -7.75 4.59
N LEU A 192 -21.28 -7.67 3.45
CA LEU A 192 -21.67 -6.84 2.33
C LEU A 192 -21.85 -7.71 1.09
N VAL A 193 -23.04 -7.64 0.49
CA VAL A 193 -23.31 -8.25 -0.81
C VAL A 193 -23.25 -7.18 -1.88
N THR A 194 -22.36 -7.35 -2.85
CA THR A 194 -22.33 -6.58 -4.09
C THR A 194 -22.43 -7.53 -5.28
N GLY A 195 -22.41 -6.98 -6.48
CA GLY A 195 -22.49 -7.77 -7.69
C GLY A 195 -22.52 -6.90 -8.93
N HIS A 196 -22.60 -7.56 -10.07
CA HIS A 196 -22.65 -6.92 -11.37
C HIS A 196 -23.82 -7.42 -12.22
N PRO A 197 -24.27 -6.66 -13.23
CA PRO A 197 -25.46 -7.00 -13.99
C PRO A 197 -25.25 -8.16 -15.00
N TYR A 198 -24.01 -8.60 -15.17
CA TYR A 198 -23.62 -9.57 -16.19
C TYR A 198 -24.02 -10.99 -15.83
N VAL A 199 -24.31 -11.80 -16.85
CA VAL A 199 -24.69 -13.22 -16.66
C VAL A 199 -23.54 -14.05 -16.08
N ASP A 200 -22.30 -13.66 -16.42
CA ASP A 200 -21.08 -14.27 -15.94
C ASP A 200 -19.95 -13.24 -15.92
N VAL A 201 -18.97 -13.40 -15.04
CA VAL A 201 -17.78 -12.54 -14.95
C VAL A 201 -17.04 -12.33 -16.27
N TRP A 202 -17.11 -13.29 -17.21
CA TRP A 202 -16.55 -13.13 -18.55
C TRP A 202 -17.03 -11.85 -19.23
N GLN A 203 -18.32 -11.53 -19.10
CA GLN A 203 -18.92 -10.34 -19.69
C GLN A 203 -18.52 -9.05 -18.95
N GLY A 204 -17.95 -9.17 -17.75
CA GLY A 204 -17.29 -8.07 -17.04
C GLY A 204 -15.98 -7.61 -17.68
N VAL A 205 -15.38 -8.41 -18.59
CA VAL A 205 -14.26 -7.96 -19.43
C VAL A 205 -14.81 -7.15 -20.60
N ARG A 206 -14.24 -5.96 -20.84
CA ARG A 206 -14.68 -5.10 -21.93
C ARG A 206 -14.44 -5.78 -23.28
N PRO A 207 -15.42 -5.79 -24.21
CA PRO A 207 -15.26 -6.39 -25.53
C PRO A 207 -13.98 -5.92 -26.26
N ARG A 208 -13.65 -4.63 -26.16
CA ARG A 208 -12.49 -4.03 -26.81
C ARG A 208 -11.15 -4.65 -26.37
N ALA A 209 -11.04 -5.11 -25.13
CA ALA A 209 -9.80 -5.72 -24.60
C ALA A 209 -9.47 -7.02 -25.36
N VAL A 210 -10.50 -7.71 -25.84
CA VAL A 210 -10.39 -9.00 -26.55
C VAL A 210 -10.66 -8.88 -28.05
N GLY A 211 -10.62 -7.66 -28.59
CA GLY A 211 -10.79 -7.39 -30.02
C GLY A 211 -12.24 -7.50 -30.51
N LEU A 212 -13.22 -7.47 -29.62
CA LEU A 212 -14.65 -7.53 -29.94
C LEU A 212 -15.26 -6.14 -29.97
N ARG A 213 -16.26 -5.94 -30.84
CA ARG A 213 -17.09 -4.72 -30.83
C ARG A 213 -18.11 -4.76 -29.69
N ALA A 214 -18.70 -5.93 -29.46
CA ALA A 214 -19.65 -6.21 -28.39
C ALA A 214 -19.58 -7.71 -28.08
N TRP A 215 -20.04 -8.10 -26.89
CA TRP A 215 -20.26 -9.51 -26.55
C TRP A 215 -21.36 -10.11 -27.45
N PRO A 216 -21.19 -11.34 -27.95
CA PRO A 216 -22.26 -12.03 -28.64
C PRO A 216 -23.50 -12.21 -27.75
N GLU A 217 -24.68 -12.11 -28.36
CA GLU A 217 -25.93 -12.41 -27.66
C GLU A 217 -26.16 -13.93 -27.62
N VAL A 218 -26.41 -14.46 -26.42
CA VAL A 218 -26.80 -15.86 -26.23
C VAL A 218 -28.31 -15.94 -26.03
N PRO A 219 -29.04 -16.73 -26.85
CA PRO A 219 -30.48 -16.90 -26.67
C PRO A 219 -30.85 -17.45 -25.28
N LYS A 220 -31.98 -16.99 -24.75
CA LYS A 220 -32.50 -17.48 -23.47
C LYS A 220 -32.72 -19.01 -23.51
N GLY A 221 -32.41 -19.67 -22.39
CA GLY A 221 -32.56 -21.12 -22.24
C GLY A 221 -31.36 -21.93 -22.76
N GLN A 222 -30.33 -21.27 -23.29
CA GLN A 222 -29.04 -21.90 -23.58
C GLN A 222 -28.06 -21.60 -22.45
N ASP A 223 -27.16 -22.55 -22.19
CA ASP A 223 -26.01 -22.29 -21.32
C ASP A 223 -25.18 -21.13 -21.89
N TRP A 224 -24.97 -20.11 -21.07
CA TRP A 224 -24.38 -18.86 -21.52
C TRP A 224 -22.92 -19.04 -21.96
N LYS A 225 -22.12 -19.77 -21.17
CA LYS A 225 -20.70 -20.03 -21.49
C LYS A 225 -20.55 -20.79 -22.80
N THR A 226 -21.34 -21.86 -22.99
CA THR A 226 -21.36 -22.63 -24.23
C THR A 226 -21.80 -21.78 -25.41
N GLY A 227 -22.81 -20.91 -25.24
CA GLY A 227 -23.27 -20.00 -26.29
C GLY A 227 -22.20 -18.99 -26.71
N ILE A 228 -21.49 -18.39 -25.76
CA ILE A 228 -20.38 -17.47 -26.02
C ILE A 228 -19.21 -18.18 -26.70
N CYS A 229 -18.79 -19.33 -26.17
CA CYS A 229 -17.77 -20.20 -26.77
C CYS A 229 -18.05 -20.46 -28.25
N ARG A 230 -19.26 -20.95 -28.55
CA ARG A 230 -19.71 -21.21 -29.92
C ARG A 230 -19.70 -19.95 -30.80
N ALA A 231 -20.19 -18.83 -30.29
CA ALA A 231 -20.26 -17.58 -31.05
C ALA A 231 -18.86 -17.00 -31.35
N LEU A 232 -17.89 -17.25 -30.48
CA LEU A 232 -16.50 -16.81 -30.64
C LEU A 232 -15.60 -17.84 -31.33
N GLY A 233 -16.14 -19.00 -31.72
CA GLY A 233 -15.40 -20.07 -32.40
C GLY A 233 -14.41 -20.80 -31.50
N GLU A 234 -14.64 -20.81 -30.18
CA GLU A 234 -13.81 -21.49 -29.19
C GLU A 234 -14.62 -22.62 -28.56
N GLU A 235 -14.18 -23.87 -28.72
CA GLU A 235 -14.94 -25.03 -28.23
C GLU A 235 -14.78 -25.24 -26.71
N GLU A 236 -13.65 -24.81 -26.15
CA GLU A 236 -13.25 -25.10 -24.78
C GLU A 236 -13.41 -23.87 -23.86
N PRO A 237 -14.31 -23.91 -22.85
CA PRO A 237 -14.51 -22.79 -21.94
C PRO A 237 -13.22 -22.34 -21.23
N ALA A 238 -12.38 -23.29 -20.84
CA ALA A 238 -11.08 -22.98 -20.21
C ALA A 238 -10.09 -22.32 -21.17
N ALA A 239 -10.19 -22.57 -22.48
CA ALA A 239 -9.35 -21.90 -23.48
C ALA A 239 -9.79 -20.45 -23.69
N LEU A 240 -11.10 -20.23 -23.81
CA LEU A 240 -11.66 -18.89 -23.91
C LEU A 240 -11.37 -18.08 -22.64
N TRP A 241 -11.60 -18.64 -21.45
CA TRP A 241 -11.30 -17.94 -20.21
C TRP A 241 -9.82 -17.50 -20.11
N ARG A 242 -8.88 -18.40 -20.40
CA ARG A 242 -7.45 -18.05 -20.43
C ARG A 242 -7.14 -16.92 -21.41
N ARG A 243 -7.85 -16.84 -22.54
CA ARG A 243 -7.71 -15.74 -23.51
C ARG A 243 -8.28 -14.44 -22.96
N LEU A 244 -9.45 -14.47 -22.31
CA LEU A 244 -10.03 -13.28 -21.66
C LEU A 244 -9.12 -12.77 -20.54
N LEU A 245 -8.70 -13.65 -19.63
CA LEU A 245 -7.85 -13.30 -18.50
C LEU A 245 -6.50 -12.72 -18.96
N ARG A 246 -5.91 -13.22 -20.05
CA ARG A 246 -4.68 -12.67 -20.63
C ARG A 246 -4.84 -11.26 -21.21
N ALA A 247 -6.03 -10.89 -21.66
CA ALA A 247 -6.30 -9.60 -22.29
C ALA A 247 -6.61 -8.47 -21.29
N VAL A 248 -6.83 -8.81 -20.02
CA VAL A 248 -6.97 -7.85 -18.94
C VAL A 248 -5.59 -7.49 -18.44
N ASP A 249 -5.19 -6.23 -18.46
CA ASP A 249 -3.95 -5.76 -17.83
C ASP A 249 -4.25 -4.90 -16.60
N SER A 250 -5.39 -4.20 -16.62
CA SER A 250 -5.83 -3.31 -15.53
C SER A 250 -7.35 -3.21 -15.44
N ILE A 251 -7.84 -2.47 -14.44
CA ILE A 251 -9.28 -2.12 -14.33
C ILE A 251 -9.82 -1.39 -15.57
N ALA A 252 -8.97 -0.78 -16.42
CA ALA A 252 -9.40 -0.12 -17.64
C ALA A 252 -9.97 -1.09 -18.70
N ASP A 253 -9.65 -2.38 -18.56
CA ASP A 253 -10.12 -3.48 -19.40
C ASP A 253 -11.40 -4.13 -18.86
N LEU A 254 -11.86 -3.68 -17.68
CA LEU A 254 -13.06 -4.18 -17.04
C LEU A 254 -14.21 -3.17 -17.11
N GLU A 255 -15.42 -3.69 -17.07
CA GLU A 255 -16.62 -2.88 -17.05
C GLU A 255 -16.80 -2.18 -15.70
N PRO A 256 -17.24 -0.90 -15.67
CA PRO A 256 -17.28 -0.11 -14.44
C PRO A 256 -18.15 -0.69 -13.33
N SER A 257 -19.23 -1.41 -13.68
CA SER A 257 -20.11 -2.02 -12.68
C SER A 257 -19.45 -3.17 -11.92
N LEU A 258 -18.58 -3.96 -12.59
CA LEU A 258 -17.78 -4.99 -11.94
C LEU A 258 -16.72 -4.35 -11.05
N VAL A 259 -15.96 -3.39 -11.61
CA VAL A 259 -14.91 -2.67 -10.85
C VAL A 259 -15.51 -2.05 -9.59
N GLY A 260 -16.55 -1.24 -9.72
CA GLY A 260 -17.18 -0.59 -8.56
C GLY A 260 -17.80 -1.58 -7.57
N ALA A 261 -18.20 -2.77 -7.99
CA ALA A 261 -18.68 -3.80 -7.06
C ALA A 261 -17.56 -4.38 -6.20
N VAL A 262 -16.39 -4.62 -6.80
CA VAL A 262 -15.20 -5.14 -6.11
C VAL A 262 -14.58 -4.08 -5.21
N GLU A 263 -14.43 -2.84 -5.66
CA GLU A 263 -13.91 -1.73 -4.85
C GLU A 263 -14.74 -1.54 -3.56
N ARG A 264 -16.08 -1.53 -3.68
CA ARG A 264 -16.95 -1.44 -2.50
C ARG A 264 -16.76 -2.60 -1.50
N LEU A 265 -16.41 -3.80 -1.98
CA LEU A 265 -16.10 -4.92 -1.09
C LEU A 265 -14.76 -4.69 -0.39
N LEU A 266 -13.74 -4.22 -1.10
CA LEU A 266 -12.43 -3.92 -0.53
C LEU A 266 -12.55 -2.81 0.52
N ASP A 267 -13.22 -1.70 0.20
CA ASP A 267 -13.48 -0.61 1.14
C ASP A 267 -14.16 -1.14 2.41
N PHE A 268 -15.22 -1.94 2.27
CA PHE A 268 -15.94 -2.53 3.40
C PHE A 268 -15.07 -3.45 4.27
N LEU A 269 -14.11 -4.17 3.69
CA LEU A 269 -13.26 -5.12 4.41
C LEU A 269 -12.02 -4.46 5.02
N ILE A 270 -11.53 -3.37 4.43
CA ILE A 270 -10.28 -2.71 4.81
C ILE A 270 -10.56 -1.54 5.77
N GLU A 271 -11.67 -0.82 5.59
CA GLU A 271 -11.96 0.34 6.42
C GLU A 271 -12.49 -0.05 7.83
N PRO A 272 -12.00 0.60 8.90
CA PRO A 272 -12.59 0.47 10.23
C PRO A 272 -14.06 0.92 10.18
N LEU A 273 -14.98 0.16 10.76
CA LEU A 273 -16.35 0.68 10.97
C LEU A 273 -16.22 1.83 11.97
N GLU A 274 -16.65 3.03 11.58
CA GLU A 274 -16.84 4.12 12.53
C GLU A 274 -17.93 3.69 13.52
N HIS A 275 -17.60 3.70 14.82
CA HIS A 275 -18.52 3.36 15.92
C HIS A 275 -19.37 4.56 16.33
#